data_AF-A0A955KII5-F1
#
_entry.id   AF-A0A955KII5-F1
#
_cell.length_a   1.000
_cell.length_b   1.000
_cell.length_c   1.000
_cell.angle_alpha   90.00
_cell.angle_beta   90.00
_cell.angle_gamma   90.00
#
_symmetry.space_group_name_H-M   'P 1'
#
loop_
_entity.id
_entity.type
_entity.pdbx_description
1 polymer ?
#
loop_
_entity_poly.entity_id
_entity_poly.type
_entity_poly.pdbx_seq_one_letter_code
_entity_poly.pdbx_strand_id
1 'polypeptide(L)'
;ATTTVYVHRMNDSYTDSQGDTHYFTVLQYWYFYAMNNWGQTGGFNDHEGDWESVFVFLDNETDQPAYVAFSAHHNDGDDELHNLFQYDSVRRAWGSEEVTFDSGRVVSFTALGSHANYPDNGVDGEHEIPFQTNDFTSNSGNHILGHIKNIEGIIFEYEGIWGTENSSPGGSGPQGPIFIDLTGQNRFIEPIKWAGIDKIERMVLPEPSSQFDVSTVAFDFSEVVPLGTEFYVDEQNEVIVFGVIPQNVEMLPTFWDIESSLENGTFEATVSLPYDPELVQGMGLNEQQLSAMYYNPETVSWEVVPSEVDIENHLILFDTNHFSRYAIGIVEIDSTPTIEELFVELRVSIETADLRDKVKRHLVRRVDRIERIYESDNKRSGKIVERRLNSLVQEVKLLEWLFRVNLSEIDLSINKLKQGLGYD
;
A
#
# COMPACT_ATOMS: atom_id res chain seq x y z
N ALA A 1 28.21 1.87 11.62
CA ALA A 1 27.60 0.73 12.34
C ALA A 1 28.14 0.64 13.76
N THR A 2 27.23 0.62 14.75
CA THR A 2 27.60 0.31 16.14
C THR A 2 28.04 -1.15 16.25
N THR A 3 28.95 -1.45 17.19
CA THR A 3 29.36 -2.83 17.51
C THR A 3 28.70 -3.35 18.78
N THR A 4 27.99 -2.48 19.51
CA THR A 4 27.26 -2.85 20.73
C THR A 4 25.82 -3.11 20.36
N VAL A 5 25.32 -4.27 20.76
CA VAL A 5 23.91 -4.66 20.61
C VAL A 5 23.36 -4.88 22.01
N TYR A 6 22.25 -4.22 22.30
CA TYR A 6 21.53 -4.37 23.55
C TYR A 6 20.39 -5.37 23.34
N VAL A 7 20.30 -6.38 24.21
CA VAL A 7 19.30 -7.45 24.04
C VAL A 7 18.26 -7.47 25.14
N HIS A 8 16.98 -7.49 24.75
CA HIS A 8 15.85 -7.71 25.64
C HIS A 8 15.18 -9.04 25.29
N ARG A 9 14.69 -9.74 26.31
CA ARG A 9 13.81 -10.90 26.13
C ARG A 9 12.53 -10.63 26.89
N MET A 10 11.40 -10.80 26.22
CA MET A 10 10.08 -10.77 26.83
C MET A 10 9.19 -11.85 26.25
N ASN A 11 8.01 -12.01 26.85
CA ASN A 11 6.94 -12.79 26.27
C ASN A 11 5.83 -11.82 25.87
N ASP A 12 5.21 -12.08 24.74
CA ASP A 12 4.05 -11.35 24.24
C ASP A 12 3.03 -12.35 23.66
N SER A 13 1.77 -11.94 23.51
CA SER A 13 0.72 -12.81 22.97
C SER A 13 -0.42 -12.02 22.37
N TYR A 14 -1.12 -12.61 21.40
CA TYR A 14 -2.41 -12.11 20.92
C TYR A 14 -3.45 -13.23 20.94
N THR A 15 -4.73 -12.86 20.86
CA THR A 15 -5.84 -13.81 20.71
C THR A 15 -6.50 -13.54 19.37
N ASP A 16 -6.60 -14.57 18.54
CA ASP A 16 -7.19 -14.47 17.21
C ASP A 16 -8.73 -14.45 17.24
N SER A 17 -9.35 -14.32 16.08
CA SER A 17 -10.81 -14.30 15.93
C SER A 17 -11.51 -15.60 16.41
N GLN A 18 -10.78 -16.71 16.45
CA GLN A 18 -11.27 -18.02 16.91
C GLN A 18 -11.22 -18.16 18.43
N GLY A 19 -10.57 -17.21 19.12
CA GLY A 19 -10.39 -17.21 20.55
C GLY A 19 -9.17 -18.00 21.03
N ASP A 20 -8.31 -18.42 20.10
CA ASP A 20 -7.05 -19.10 20.42
C ASP A 20 -5.96 -18.06 20.73
N THR A 21 -5.26 -18.24 21.84
CA THR A 21 -4.18 -17.35 22.25
C THR A 21 -2.84 -17.88 21.76
N HIS A 22 -2.15 -17.10 20.94
CA HIS A 22 -0.82 -17.41 20.41
C HIS A 22 0.24 -16.71 21.27
N TYR A 23 1.19 -17.48 21.81
CA TYR A 23 2.24 -16.98 22.70
C TYR A 23 3.60 -16.97 21.99
N PHE A 24 4.34 -15.87 22.15
CA PHE A 24 5.68 -15.73 21.60
C PHE A 24 6.69 -15.36 22.68
N THR A 25 7.88 -15.98 22.62
CA THR A 25 9.09 -15.40 23.22
C THR A 25 9.68 -14.43 22.20
N VAL A 26 9.78 -13.15 22.56
CA VAL A 26 10.35 -12.11 21.68
C VAL A 26 11.78 -11.79 22.13
N LEU A 27 12.73 -11.93 21.20
CA LEU A 27 14.11 -11.52 21.36
C LEU A 27 14.32 -10.19 20.63
N GLN A 28 14.50 -9.11 21.37
CA GLN A 28 14.70 -7.79 20.81
C GLN A 28 16.18 -7.42 20.80
N TYR A 29 16.71 -7.02 19.65
CA TYR A 29 18.09 -6.59 19.46
C TYR A 29 18.09 -5.10 19.10
N TRP A 30 18.60 -4.25 19.99
CA TRP A 30 18.58 -2.80 19.86
C TRP A 30 19.97 -2.24 19.57
N TYR A 31 20.03 -1.28 18.66
CA TYR A 31 21.23 -0.63 18.15
C TYR A 31 21.13 0.88 18.41
N PHE A 32 22.05 1.42 19.21
CA PHE A 32 22.15 2.86 19.39
C PHE A 32 23.18 3.45 18.44
N TYR A 33 22.78 4.48 17.70
CA TYR A 33 23.67 5.32 16.92
C TYR A 33 23.73 6.70 17.57
N ALA A 34 24.94 7.25 17.72
CA ALA A 34 25.08 8.57 18.34
C ALA A 34 24.60 9.71 17.42
N MET A 35 24.49 9.45 16.12
CA MET A 35 24.07 10.40 15.10
C MET A 35 23.41 9.62 13.96
N ASN A 36 22.24 10.06 13.53
CA ASN A 36 21.65 9.81 12.22
C ASN A 36 22.09 10.95 11.28
N ASN A 37 22.74 10.60 10.18
CA ASN A 37 23.30 11.57 9.23
C ASN A 37 22.76 11.37 7.81
N TRP A 38 21.50 10.95 7.71
CA TRP A 38 20.83 10.64 6.44
C TRP A 38 20.79 11.83 5.48
N GLY A 39 20.59 13.05 5.98
CA GLY A 39 20.61 14.28 5.19
C GLY A 39 21.94 14.52 4.49
N GLN A 40 23.06 14.09 5.09
CA GLN A 40 24.38 14.17 4.47
C GLN A 40 24.60 13.10 3.39
N THR A 41 23.79 12.04 3.37
CA THR A 41 23.86 10.94 2.41
C THR A 41 22.77 11.06 1.34
N GLY A 42 21.98 12.13 1.37
CA GLY A 42 20.96 12.46 0.37
C GLY A 42 19.52 12.37 0.89
N GLY A 43 19.34 11.85 2.10
CA GLY A 43 18.06 11.66 2.75
C GLY A 43 17.44 12.93 3.35
N PHE A 44 16.41 12.75 4.17
CA PHE A 44 15.54 13.84 4.60
C PHE A 44 16.12 14.73 5.71
N ASN A 45 16.83 14.13 6.67
CA ASN A 45 17.20 14.79 7.92
C ASN A 45 18.51 14.27 8.51
N ASP A 46 19.08 15.07 9.41
CA ASP A 46 20.12 14.66 10.33
C ASP A 46 19.56 14.84 11.76
N HIS A 47 19.87 13.91 12.67
CA HIS A 47 19.57 14.10 14.10
C HIS A 47 20.58 13.40 15.01
N GLU A 48 20.73 13.94 16.22
CA GLU A 48 21.53 13.30 17.26
C GLU A 48 20.77 12.13 17.87
N GLY A 49 21.47 11.03 18.13
CA GLY A 49 20.88 9.80 18.66
C GLY A 49 19.98 9.08 17.67
N ASP A 50 19.99 7.75 17.72
CA ASP A 50 19.09 6.92 16.93
C ASP A 50 18.96 5.54 17.58
N TRP A 51 17.75 4.99 17.56
CA TRP A 51 17.47 3.66 18.11
C TRP A 51 16.82 2.80 17.05
N GLU A 52 17.60 1.83 16.56
CA GLU A 52 17.13 0.84 15.61
C GLU A 52 17.07 -0.53 16.26
N SER A 53 16.31 -1.44 15.68
CA SER A 53 16.01 -2.73 16.25
C SER A 53 15.71 -3.83 15.23
N VAL A 54 16.09 -5.05 15.59
CA VAL A 54 15.62 -6.28 14.93
C VAL A 54 15.04 -7.18 16.00
N PHE A 55 13.83 -7.69 15.79
CA PHE A 55 13.16 -8.60 16.71
C PHE A 55 13.02 -9.98 16.09
N VAL A 56 13.22 -11.02 16.89
CA VAL A 56 12.97 -12.41 16.51
C VAL A 56 11.85 -12.95 17.40
N PHE A 57 10.79 -13.43 16.78
CA PHE A 57 9.61 -13.98 17.44
C PHE A 57 9.69 -15.50 17.40
N LEU A 58 9.90 -16.10 18.57
CA LEU A 58 9.89 -17.54 18.75
C LEU A 58 8.50 -17.97 19.19
N ASP A 59 7.94 -18.97 18.52
CA ASP A 59 6.78 -19.68 19.03
C ASP A 59 7.10 -20.23 20.43
N ASN A 60 6.27 -19.91 21.41
CA ASN A 60 6.58 -20.18 22.82
C ASN A 60 6.43 -21.65 23.20
N GLU A 61 5.75 -22.48 22.39
CA GLU A 61 5.62 -23.91 22.65
C GLU A 61 6.81 -24.71 22.09
N THR A 62 7.29 -24.31 20.91
CA THR A 62 8.31 -25.05 20.15
C THR A 62 9.72 -24.45 20.26
N ASP A 63 9.84 -23.23 20.80
CA ASP A 63 11.04 -22.40 20.78
C ASP A 63 11.62 -22.21 19.36
N GLN A 64 10.81 -22.45 18.31
CA GLN A 64 11.22 -22.26 16.93
C GLN A 64 10.93 -20.82 16.49
N PRO A 65 11.83 -20.20 15.71
CA PRO A 65 11.56 -18.88 15.17
C PRO A 65 10.45 -18.95 14.12
N ALA A 66 9.43 -18.13 14.31
CA ALA A 66 8.30 -17.99 13.41
C ALA A 66 8.44 -16.75 12.52
N TYR A 67 8.83 -15.63 13.12
CA TYR A 67 8.93 -14.34 12.44
C TYR A 67 10.19 -13.57 12.85
N VAL A 68 10.57 -12.63 12.00
CA VAL A 68 11.57 -11.60 12.26
C VAL A 68 10.99 -10.26 11.85
N ALA A 69 11.27 -9.19 12.62
CA ALA A 69 10.90 -7.83 12.24
C ALA A 69 12.09 -6.89 12.34
N PHE A 70 12.14 -5.89 11.45
CA PHE A 70 13.23 -4.94 11.34
C PHE A 70 12.68 -3.52 11.43
N SER A 71 13.35 -2.64 12.18
CA SER A 71 13.00 -1.23 12.16
C SER A 71 13.53 -0.60 10.88
N ALA A 72 12.63 -0.27 9.97
CA ALA A 72 12.92 0.44 8.74
C ALA A 72 11.94 1.61 8.60
N HIS A 73 12.00 2.33 7.48
CA HIS A 73 11.01 3.36 7.14
C HIS A 73 9.67 2.78 6.65
N HIS A 74 9.36 1.56 7.11
CA HIS A 74 8.29 0.69 6.65
C HIS A 74 7.01 0.84 7.46
N ASN A 75 6.04 -0.03 7.18
CA ASN A 75 4.83 -0.15 7.95
C ASN A 75 5.10 -0.63 9.39
N ASP A 76 4.99 0.29 10.35
CA ASP A 76 5.23 0.09 11.80
C ASP A 76 4.02 -0.55 12.52
N GLY A 77 3.18 -1.28 11.79
CA GLY A 77 1.96 -1.90 12.32
C GLY A 77 0.82 -0.90 12.53
N ASP A 78 0.83 0.21 11.78
CA ASP A 78 -0.30 1.14 11.74
C ASP A 78 -1.52 0.47 11.09
N ASP A 79 -2.69 0.73 11.65
CA ASP A 79 -3.99 0.20 11.21
C ASP A 79 -4.80 1.23 10.42
N GLU A 80 -4.30 2.46 10.29
CA GLU A 80 -4.96 3.49 9.51
C GLU A 80 -4.93 3.10 8.01
N LEU A 81 -6.01 2.45 7.56
CA LEU A 81 -6.41 2.46 6.16
C LEU A 81 -6.26 3.90 5.63
N HIS A 82 -5.62 4.06 4.48
CA HIS A 82 -5.22 5.33 3.84
C HIS A 82 -3.88 5.94 4.27
N ASN A 83 -3.08 5.33 5.15
CA ASN A 83 -1.72 5.81 5.38
C ASN A 83 -0.81 5.45 4.18
N LEU A 84 -0.75 6.34 3.19
CA LEU A 84 0.09 6.20 1.98
C LEU A 84 1.60 6.18 2.27
N PHE A 85 2.00 6.33 3.53
CA PHE A 85 3.39 6.21 3.98
C PHE A 85 3.68 4.86 4.65
N GLN A 86 2.69 3.98 4.81
CA GLN A 86 2.91 2.59 5.23
C GLN A 86 3.13 1.75 3.97
N TYR A 87 4.28 1.11 3.92
CA TYR A 87 4.66 0.20 2.84
C TYR A 87 5.64 -0.84 3.40
N ASP A 88 5.72 -1.97 2.74
CA ASP A 88 6.69 -3.03 2.99
C ASP A 88 6.80 -3.46 4.47
N SER A 89 5.79 -4.14 5.01
CA SER A 89 5.68 -4.63 6.40
C SER A 89 7.02 -4.80 7.13
N VAL A 90 7.15 -4.33 8.36
CA VAL A 90 8.40 -4.54 9.14
C VAL A 90 8.72 -6.02 9.38
N ARG A 91 7.73 -6.92 9.23
CA ARG A 91 7.81 -8.35 9.53
C ARG A 91 8.08 -9.20 8.28
N ARG A 92 8.83 -10.29 8.48
CA ARG A 92 8.93 -11.43 7.57
C ARG A 92 8.76 -12.76 8.32
N ALA A 93 8.21 -13.76 7.63
CA ALA A 93 8.29 -15.15 8.08
C ALA A 93 9.77 -15.59 8.14
N TRP A 94 10.15 -16.37 9.16
CA TRP A 94 11.55 -16.78 9.36
C TRP A 94 12.13 -17.58 8.19
N GLY A 95 11.29 -18.31 7.44
CA GLY A 95 11.72 -19.08 6.26
C GLY A 95 11.63 -18.34 4.93
N SER A 96 11.23 -17.06 4.93
CA SER A 96 11.01 -16.31 3.69
C SER A 96 12.30 -16.13 2.90
N GLU A 97 12.20 -16.21 1.57
CA GLU A 97 13.31 -15.89 0.65
C GLU A 97 13.67 -14.39 0.68
N GLU A 98 12.80 -13.55 1.24
CA GLU A 98 13.00 -12.12 1.44
C GLU A 98 13.94 -11.80 2.61
N VAL A 99 14.41 -12.82 3.35
CA VAL A 99 15.33 -12.64 4.49
C VAL A 99 16.67 -13.31 4.21
N THR A 100 17.74 -12.55 4.34
CA THR A 100 19.09 -13.10 4.23
C THR A 100 19.55 -13.75 5.52
N PHE A 101 20.03 -14.98 5.42
CA PHE A 101 20.63 -15.73 6.52
C PHE A 101 22.11 -16.03 6.30
N ASP A 102 22.93 -15.86 7.33
CA ASP A 102 24.29 -16.40 7.40
C ASP A 102 24.39 -17.45 8.51
N SER A 103 24.59 -18.70 8.10
CA SER A 103 24.81 -19.82 9.02
C SER A 103 23.68 -19.97 10.05
N GLY A 104 22.43 -19.76 9.61
CA GLY A 104 21.22 -19.84 10.43
C GLY A 104 20.93 -18.60 11.29
N ARG A 105 21.67 -17.49 11.09
CA ARG A 105 21.44 -16.21 11.76
C ARG A 105 20.89 -15.21 10.77
N VAL A 106 19.89 -14.43 11.20
CA VAL A 106 19.39 -13.28 10.44
C VAL A 106 20.54 -12.31 10.19
N VAL A 107 20.65 -11.86 8.94
CA VAL A 107 21.50 -10.74 8.55
C VAL A 107 20.61 -9.50 8.46
N SER A 108 20.98 -8.43 9.17
CA SER A 108 20.33 -7.14 9.05
C SER A 108 21.21 -6.20 8.24
N PHE A 109 20.64 -5.64 7.18
CA PHE A 109 21.30 -4.66 6.33
C PHE A 109 20.99 -3.26 6.86
N THR A 110 21.97 -2.63 7.48
CA THR A 110 21.85 -1.26 7.99
C THR A 110 22.07 -0.25 6.87
N ALA A 111 21.09 0.63 6.66
CA ALA A 111 21.14 1.67 5.66
C ALA A 111 22.13 2.80 5.99
N LEU A 112 22.61 3.44 4.94
CA LEU A 112 23.63 4.49 4.97
C LEU A 112 23.03 5.82 5.48
N GLY A 113 23.28 6.12 6.75
CA GLY A 113 22.95 7.41 7.36
C GLY A 113 21.64 7.37 8.16
N SER A 114 20.57 6.81 7.58
CA SER A 114 19.27 6.60 8.25
C SER A 114 19.32 5.52 9.32
N HIS A 115 20.21 4.54 9.17
CA HIS A 115 20.32 3.35 10.03
C HIS A 115 19.14 2.38 10.01
N ALA A 116 18.12 2.62 9.18
CA ALA A 116 17.06 1.66 8.91
C ALA A 116 17.62 0.25 8.63
N ASN A 117 16.92 -0.77 9.08
CA ASN A 117 17.33 -2.16 9.05
C ASN A 117 16.47 -2.92 8.05
N TYR A 118 17.12 -3.49 7.04
CA TYR A 118 16.46 -4.23 5.97
C TYR A 118 16.74 -5.74 6.08
N PRO A 119 15.79 -6.59 5.64
CA PRO A 119 15.92 -8.05 5.68
C PRO A 119 16.89 -8.59 4.61
N ASP A 120 17.12 -7.80 3.55
CA ASP A 120 18.05 -8.09 2.48
C ASP A 120 18.76 -6.81 1.97
N ASN A 121 19.55 -6.95 0.91
CA ASN A 121 20.28 -5.84 0.30
C ASN A 121 19.47 -5.12 -0.80
N GLY A 122 18.20 -5.44 -1.00
CA GLY A 122 17.37 -4.91 -2.08
C GLY A 122 17.99 -5.11 -3.48
N VAL A 123 17.59 -4.28 -4.42
CA VAL A 123 18.10 -4.30 -5.80
C VAL A 123 19.37 -3.42 -5.86
N ASP A 124 20.53 -4.05 -6.04
CA ASP A 124 21.84 -3.37 -6.08
C ASP A 124 22.18 -2.50 -4.85
N GLY A 125 21.54 -2.76 -3.70
CA GLY A 125 21.73 -1.99 -2.47
C GLY A 125 20.68 -0.90 -2.27
N GLU A 126 19.77 -0.68 -3.21
CA GLU A 126 18.77 0.38 -3.14
C GLU A 126 17.44 -0.15 -2.57
N HIS A 127 16.87 0.63 -1.65
CA HIS A 127 15.59 0.40 -1.01
C HIS A 127 14.68 1.59 -1.29
N GLU A 128 13.61 1.35 -2.05
CA GLU A 128 12.68 2.41 -2.44
C GLU A 128 11.86 2.86 -1.24
N ILE A 129 11.77 4.18 -1.06
CA ILE A 129 10.92 4.80 -0.04
C ILE A 129 9.91 5.68 -0.78
N PRO A 130 8.63 5.26 -0.84
CA PRO A 130 7.58 6.06 -1.45
C PRO A 130 7.60 7.50 -0.96
N PHE A 131 7.58 8.43 -1.93
CA PHE A 131 7.52 9.87 -1.69
C PHE A 131 8.73 10.48 -0.97
N GLN A 132 9.83 9.73 -0.76
CA GLN A 132 11.05 10.23 -0.12
C GLN A 132 12.31 9.81 -0.90
N THR A 133 13.48 10.03 -0.28
CA THR A 133 14.75 9.58 -0.81
C THR A 133 14.95 8.11 -0.47
N ASN A 134 15.41 7.33 -1.44
CA ASN A 134 15.74 5.92 -1.24
C ASN A 134 16.85 5.72 -0.22
N ASP A 135 16.79 4.58 0.46
CA ASP A 135 17.84 4.11 1.34
C ASP A 135 18.84 3.22 0.61
N PHE A 136 20.06 3.17 1.16
CA PHE A 136 21.17 2.45 0.54
C PHE A 136 21.87 1.53 1.53
N THR A 137 21.98 0.27 1.17
CA THR A 137 22.68 -0.80 1.89
C THR A 137 23.82 -1.38 1.04
N SER A 138 24.65 -2.27 1.59
CA SER A 138 25.75 -2.88 0.83
C SER A 138 26.11 -4.30 1.28
N ASN A 139 26.13 -5.22 0.32
CA ASN A 139 26.68 -6.58 0.45
C ASN A 139 28.20 -6.61 0.68
N SER A 140 28.91 -5.52 0.39
CA SER A 140 30.37 -5.43 0.57
C SER A 140 30.77 -4.77 1.90
N GLY A 141 29.79 -4.37 2.71
CA GLY A 141 30.00 -3.78 4.02
C GLY A 141 30.68 -4.72 5.00
N ASN A 142 31.10 -4.19 6.14
CA ASN A 142 31.62 -5.03 7.21
C ASN A 142 30.47 -5.81 7.86
N HIS A 143 30.58 -7.15 7.87
CA HIS A 143 29.69 -8.00 8.66
C HIS A 143 30.16 -7.99 10.12
N ILE A 144 29.35 -7.41 11.00
CA ILE A 144 29.69 -7.26 12.41
C ILE A 144 28.92 -8.29 13.22
N LEU A 145 29.64 -9.20 13.88
CA LEU A 145 29.06 -9.99 14.96
C LEU A 145 29.01 -9.08 16.20
N GLY A 146 27.81 -8.61 16.52
CA GLY A 146 27.60 -7.68 17.63
C GLY A 146 28.14 -8.19 18.97
N HIS A 147 28.75 -7.31 19.75
CA HIS A 147 29.06 -7.59 21.14
C HIS A 147 27.79 -7.42 21.97
N ILE A 148 27.17 -8.55 22.31
CA ILE A 148 25.94 -8.58 23.10
C ILE A 148 26.20 -7.99 24.48
N LYS A 149 25.42 -6.99 24.85
CA LYS A 149 25.24 -6.54 26.22
C LYS A 149 23.82 -6.87 26.64
N ASN A 150 23.69 -7.70 27.69
CA ASN A 150 22.41 -7.87 28.35
C ASN A 150 21.94 -6.51 28.88
N ILE A 151 20.66 -6.24 28.68
CA ILE A 151 20.04 -5.00 29.10
C ILE A 151 19.92 -4.99 30.62
N GLU A 152 20.58 -4.02 31.25
CA GLU A 152 20.28 -3.57 32.60
C GLU A 152 20.41 -2.04 32.66
N GLY A 153 19.43 -1.38 33.30
CA GLY A 153 19.55 -0.01 33.77
C GLY A 153 19.03 1.08 32.84
N ILE A 154 19.44 2.31 33.18
CA ILE A 154 18.83 3.59 32.79
C ILE A 154 18.71 3.86 31.29
N ILE A 155 19.40 3.13 30.41
CA ILE A 155 19.46 3.46 28.98
C ILE A 155 18.09 3.32 28.30
N PHE A 156 17.29 2.32 28.69
CA PHE A 156 15.96 2.08 28.12
C PHE A 156 14.84 2.77 28.88
N GLU A 157 15.04 3.01 30.18
CA GLU A 157 14.11 3.69 31.08
C GLU A 157 14.26 5.22 31.08
N TYR A 158 15.17 5.75 30.26
CA TYR A 158 15.33 7.19 30.12
C TYR A 158 14.23 7.77 29.23
N GLU A 159 13.28 8.44 29.88
CA GLU A 159 12.14 9.12 29.25
C GLU A 159 12.55 10.37 28.46
N GLY A 160 13.72 10.96 28.76
CA GLY A 160 14.22 12.10 28.01
C GLY A 160 14.69 11.72 26.61
N ILE A 161 15.00 12.73 25.80
CA ILE A 161 15.54 12.54 24.46
C ILE A 161 17.04 12.26 24.48
N TRP A 162 17.47 11.38 23.58
CA TRP A 162 18.87 11.11 23.28
C TRP A 162 19.35 12.05 22.18
N GLY A 163 19.67 13.29 22.53
CA GLY A 163 20.13 14.29 21.56
C GLY A 163 19.50 15.65 21.81
N THR A 164 19.30 16.40 20.73
CA THR A 164 18.68 17.74 20.77
C THR A 164 17.23 17.69 20.28
N GLU A 165 16.42 18.59 20.82
CA GLU A 165 15.12 18.90 20.23
C GLU A 165 15.33 19.76 18.99
N ASN A 166 14.64 19.41 17.92
CA ASN A 166 14.64 20.14 16.66
C ASN A 166 13.20 20.40 16.21
N SER A 167 12.95 21.60 15.69
CA SER A 167 11.65 21.98 15.16
C SER A 167 11.31 21.33 13.81
N SER A 168 12.30 20.77 13.10
CA SER A 168 12.08 20.06 11.84
C SER A 168 11.50 18.67 12.10
N PRO A 169 10.49 18.21 11.33
CA PRO A 169 9.99 16.84 11.40
C PRO A 169 11.12 15.82 11.30
N GLY A 170 11.14 14.83 12.18
CA GLY A 170 12.20 13.82 12.26
C GLY A 170 13.57 14.33 12.76
N GLY A 171 13.78 15.64 12.93
CA GLY A 171 15.09 16.19 13.27
C GLY A 171 15.47 16.08 14.76
N SER A 172 14.56 15.64 15.61
CA SER A 172 14.79 15.51 17.06
C SER A 172 15.40 14.16 17.39
N GLY A 173 16.27 14.12 18.40
CA GLY A 173 16.74 12.84 18.92
C GLY A 173 15.61 12.01 19.53
N PRO A 174 15.65 10.68 19.41
CA PRO A 174 14.58 9.82 19.91
C PRO A 174 14.60 9.73 21.44
N GLN A 175 13.45 9.36 22.03
CA GLN A 175 13.42 8.95 23.44
C GLN A 175 14.07 7.57 23.63
N GLY A 176 14.23 7.14 24.88
CA GLY A 176 14.63 5.76 25.17
C GLY A 176 13.61 4.74 24.63
N PRO A 177 14.01 3.52 24.25
CA PRO A 177 13.14 2.60 23.52
C PRO A 177 11.78 2.25 24.15
N ILE A 178 11.66 2.24 25.48
CA ILE A 178 10.36 2.04 26.17
C ILE A 178 9.36 3.16 25.84
N PHE A 179 9.84 4.34 25.44
CA PHE A 179 9.03 5.53 25.18
C PHE A 179 8.98 5.89 23.69
N ILE A 180 9.63 5.11 22.83
CA ILE A 180 9.51 5.30 21.38
C ILE A 180 8.12 4.84 20.97
N ASP A 181 7.33 5.79 20.54
CA ASP A 181 6.00 5.60 19.96
C ASP A 181 6.07 6.05 18.51
N LEU A 182 6.07 5.07 17.60
CA LEU A 182 5.98 5.29 16.17
C LEU A 182 4.54 4.97 15.77
N THR A 183 3.86 5.97 15.19
CA THR A 183 2.47 5.81 14.69
C THR A 183 1.47 5.22 15.70
N GLY A 184 1.65 5.47 17.00
CA GLY A 184 0.77 4.93 18.05
C GLY A 184 1.12 3.52 18.50
N GLN A 185 2.21 2.92 17.99
CA GLN A 185 2.68 1.59 18.32
C GLN A 185 4.00 1.67 19.09
N ASN A 186 4.00 1.10 20.30
CA ASN A 186 5.19 1.00 21.12
C ASN A 186 5.89 -0.33 20.86
N ARG A 187 6.86 -0.35 19.95
CA ARG A 187 7.53 -1.61 19.59
C ARG A 187 8.29 -2.28 20.73
N PHE A 188 8.77 -1.53 21.73
CA PHE A 188 9.45 -2.16 22.87
C PHE A 188 8.46 -2.94 23.75
N ILE A 189 7.27 -2.39 23.99
CA ILE A 189 6.27 -2.93 24.93
C ILE A 189 5.30 -3.89 24.23
N GLU A 190 4.88 -3.58 23.00
CA GLU A 190 3.87 -4.30 22.22
C GLU A 190 4.45 -4.78 20.88
N PRO A 191 5.52 -5.60 20.88
CA PRO A 191 6.23 -6.00 19.68
C PRO A 191 5.38 -6.81 18.69
N ILE A 192 4.40 -7.61 19.16
CA ILE A 192 3.50 -8.36 18.27
C ILE A 192 2.64 -7.40 17.46
N LYS A 193 2.08 -6.37 18.11
CA LYS A 193 1.22 -5.37 17.48
C LYS A 193 1.99 -4.49 16.50
N TRP A 194 3.17 -4.02 16.90
CA TRP A 194 4.08 -3.30 16.00
C TRP A 194 4.46 -4.13 14.76
N ALA A 195 4.68 -5.43 14.91
CA ALA A 195 5.01 -6.30 13.79
C ALA A 195 3.80 -6.78 12.97
N GLY A 196 2.57 -6.36 13.35
CA GLY A 196 1.32 -6.82 12.73
C GLY A 196 1.09 -8.32 12.83
N ILE A 197 1.70 -9.00 13.81
CA ILE A 197 1.53 -10.47 13.99
C ILE A 197 0.13 -10.80 14.49
N ASP A 198 -0.47 -9.89 15.25
CA ASP A 198 -1.83 -10.00 15.77
C ASP A 198 -2.93 -9.88 14.70
N LYS A 199 -2.58 -9.45 13.49
CA LYS A 199 -3.49 -9.36 12.33
C LYS A 199 -3.59 -10.68 11.56
N ILE A 200 -2.73 -11.64 11.91
CA ILE A 200 -2.66 -12.93 11.24
C ILE A 200 -3.74 -13.84 11.82
N GLU A 201 -4.62 -14.30 10.95
CA GLU A 201 -5.72 -15.19 11.31
C GLU A 201 -5.43 -16.62 10.85
N ARG A 202 -5.71 -17.55 11.76
CA ARG A 202 -5.49 -18.98 11.55
C ARG A 202 -6.79 -19.71 11.83
N MET A 203 -7.20 -20.56 10.91
CA MET A 203 -8.39 -21.39 11.10
C MET A 203 -8.06 -22.85 10.83
N VAL A 204 -8.29 -23.70 11.82
CA VAL A 204 -8.41 -25.13 11.61
C VAL A 204 -9.89 -25.45 11.45
N LEU A 205 -10.30 -25.95 10.28
CA LEU A 205 -11.71 -26.22 10.01
C LEU A 205 -12.31 -27.17 11.08
N PRO A 206 -13.30 -26.71 11.87
CA PRO A 206 -13.83 -27.49 12.98
C PRO A 206 -14.74 -28.63 12.52
N GLU A 207 -15.32 -28.48 11.34
CA GLU A 207 -16.18 -29.47 10.69
C GLU A 207 -16.03 -29.36 9.17
N PRO A 208 -16.38 -30.42 8.41
CA PRO A 208 -16.30 -30.36 6.96
C PRO A 208 -17.28 -29.31 6.42
N SER A 209 -16.78 -28.33 5.65
CA SER A 209 -17.58 -27.28 5.04
C SER A 209 -17.06 -26.95 3.65
N SER A 210 -17.94 -26.47 2.78
CA SER A 210 -17.55 -25.83 1.52
C SER A 210 -17.55 -24.31 1.62
N GLN A 211 -18.19 -23.73 2.63
CA GLN A 211 -18.33 -22.28 2.80
C GLN A 211 -17.95 -21.88 4.23
N PHE A 212 -17.03 -20.93 4.34
CA PHE A 212 -16.56 -20.40 5.61
C PHE A 212 -15.71 -19.15 5.35
N ASP A 213 -15.54 -18.36 6.40
CA ASP A 213 -14.73 -17.15 6.37
C ASP A 213 -13.51 -17.36 7.27
N VAL A 214 -12.37 -16.82 6.86
CA VAL A 214 -11.16 -16.71 7.69
C VAL A 214 -10.77 -15.25 7.67
N SER A 215 -10.80 -14.60 8.84
CA SER A 215 -10.68 -13.15 8.92
C SER A 215 -11.74 -12.43 8.07
N THR A 216 -11.30 -11.50 7.24
CA THR A 216 -12.05 -10.71 6.27
C THR A 216 -12.31 -11.44 4.95
N VAL A 217 -11.72 -12.63 4.75
CA VAL A 217 -11.77 -13.36 3.48
C VAL A 217 -12.80 -14.48 3.54
N ALA A 218 -13.73 -14.50 2.59
CA ALA A 218 -14.72 -15.57 2.46
C ALA A 218 -14.30 -16.59 1.38
N PHE A 219 -14.52 -17.86 1.67
CA PHE A 219 -14.21 -18.97 0.77
C PHE A 219 -15.49 -19.76 0.42
N ASP A 220 -15.69 -20.03 -0.87
CA ASP A 220 -16.73 -20.93 -1.38
C ASP A 220 -16.11 -22.00 -2.29
N PHE A 221 -15.87 -23.19 -1.74
CA PHE A 221 -15.28 -24.31 -2.45
C PHE A 221 -16.33 -25.08 -3.26
N SER A 222 -15.93 -25.50 -4.47
CA SER A 222 -16.74 -26.37 -5.32
C SER A 222 -17.00 -27.76 -4.72
N GLU A 223 -16.14 -28.21 -3.81
CA GLU A 223 -16.25 -29.47 -3.06
C GLU A 223 -16.11 -29.22 -1.55
N VAL A 224 -16.60 -30.18 -0.74
CA VAL A 224 -16.50 -30.06 0.73
C VAL A 224 -15.04 -30.21 1.17
N VAL A 225 -14.55 -29.21 1.90
CA VAL A 225 -13.22 -29.24 2.52
C VAL A 225 -13.27 -30.12 3.78
N PRO A 226 -12.33 -31.04 3.99
CA PRO A 226 -12.28 -31.88 5.19
C PRO A 226 -12.08 -31.07 6.49
N LEU A 227 -12.59 -31.62 7.60
CA LEU A 227 -12.24 -31.11 8.93
C LEU A 227 -10.74 -31.22 9.19
N GLY A 228 -10.19 -30.30 9.97
CA GLY A 228 -8.76 -30.27 10.29
C GLY A 228 -7.88 -29.69 9.19
N THR A 229 -8.44 -29.29 8.04
CA THR A 229 -7.71 -28.47 7.07
C THR A 229 -7.41 -27.11 7.68
N GLU A 230 -6.14 -26.75 7.67
CA GLU A 230 -5.62 -25.48 8.17
C GLU A 230 -5.65 -24.41 7.07
N PHE A 231 -6.03 -23.20 7.45
CA PHE A 231 -6.03 -21.98 6.64
C PHE A 231 -5.32 -20.87 7.40
N TYR A 232 -4.63 -20.03 6.64
CA TYR A 232 -3.89 -18.86 7.12
C TYR A 232 -4.23 -17.69 6.21
N VAL A 233 -4.68 -16.59 6.81
CA VAL A 233 -4.97 -15.32 6.12
C VAL A 233 -4.24 -14.20 6.84
N ASP A 234 -3.44 -13.47 6.08
CA ASP A 234 -2.61 -12.39 6.57
C ASP A 234 -2.87 -11.16 5.71
N GLU A 235 -3.72 -10.27 6.24
CA GLU A 235 -4.11 -9.02 5.61
C GLU A 235 -3.08 -7.94 5.94
N GLN A 236 -2.57 -7.30 4.90
CA GLN A 236 -1.60 -6.22 4.99
C GLN A 236 -2.23 -4.94 4.42
N ASN A 237 -2.41 -3.94 5.28
CA ASN A 237 -2.96 -2.63 4.93
C ASN A 237 -1.83 -1.62 4.66
N GLU A 238 -1.21 -1.75 3.49
CA GLU A 238 -0.07 -0.93 3.08
C GLU A 238 0.03 -0.75 1.56
N VAL A 239 0.74 0.29 1.14
CA VAL A 239 1.00 0.57 -0.28
C VAL A 239 1.87 -0.54 -0.86
N ILE A 240 1.41 -1.14 -1.96
CA ILE A 240 2.12 -2.18 -2.68
C ILE A 240 3.21 -1.55 -3.55
N VAL A 241 4.47 -1.75 -3.15
CA VAL A 241 5.65 -1.18 -3.82
C VAL A 241 6.60 -2.25 -4.37
N PHE A 242 6.21 -3.52 -4.26
CA PHE A 242 7.00 -4.66 -4.73
C PHE A 242 6.32 -5.35 -5.91
N GLY A 243 7.14 -6.03 -6.71
CA GLY A 243 6.69 -6.65 -7.96
C GLY A 243 6.46 -5.63 -9.07
N VAL A 244 6.48 -6.09 -10.31
CA VAL A 244 6.13 -5.28 -11.47
C VAL A 244 4.61 -5.12 -11.53
N ILE A 245 4.12 -3.91 -11.26
CA ILE A 245 2.72 -3.53 -11.44
C ILE A 245 2.50 -3.11 -12.91
N PRO A 246 1.47 -3.64 -13.62
CA PRO A 246 1.17 -3.21 -14.99
C PRO A 246 0.90 -1.70 -15.09
N GLN A 247 1.33 -1.06 -16.18
CA GLN A 247 1.22 0.41 -16.33
C GLN A 247 -0.21 0.97 -16.27
N ASN A 248 -1.20 0.14 -16.58
CA ASN A 248 -2.60 0.49 -16.59
C ASN A 248 -3.34 -0.02 -15.33
N VAL A 249 -2.59 -0.32 -14.27
CA VAL A 249 -3.15 -0.79 -13.01
C VAL A 249 -2.79 0.18 -11.89
N GLU A 250 -3.80 0.64 -11.18
CA GLU A 250 -3.65 1.32 -9.91
C GLU A 250 -4.05 0.38 -8.78
N MET A 251 -3.15 0.11 -7.83
CA MET A 251 -3.40 -0.85 -6.74
C MET A 251 -4.06 -0.14 -5.56
N LEU A 252 -5.01 -0.84 -4.91
CA LEU A 252 -5.41 -0.44 -3.56
C LEU A 252 -4.29 -0.80 -2.56
N PRO A 253 -4.11 -0.02 -1.48
CA PRO A 253 -3.13 -0.26 -0.43
C PRO A 253 -3.54 -1.39 0.53
N THR A 254 -3.97 -2.53 -0.02
CA THR A 254 -4.28 -3.73 0.74
C THR A 254 -3.94 -4.98 -0.09
N PHE A 255 -3.30 -5.95 0.55
CA PHE A 255 -3.09 -7.28 -0.01
C PHE A 255 -3.25 -8.36 1.06
N TRP A 256 -3.45 -9.60 0.62
CA TRP A 256 -3.64 -10.77 1.46
C TRP A 256 -2.65 -11.85 1.06
N ASP A 257 -1.91 -12.36 2.03
CA ASP A 257 -1.24 -13.66 1.91
C ASP A 257 -2.20 -14.74 2.41
N ILE A 258 -2.61 -15.62 1.50
CA ILE A 258 -3.53 -16.71 1.77
C ILE A 258 -2.75 -18.02 1.62
N GLU A 259 -2.78 -18.86 2.64
CA GLU A 259 -2.21 -20.20 2.61
C GLU A 259 -3.19 -21.23 3.16
N SER A 260 -3.04 -22.48 2.75
CA SER A 260 -3.76 -23.60 3.35
C SER A 260 -2.91 -24.87 3.33
N SER A 261 -3.34 -25.84 4.14
CA SER A 261 -2.78 -27.20 4.11
C SER A 261 -3.22 -28.03 2.90
N LEU A 262 -4.09 -27.50 2.02
CA LEU A 262 -4.45 -28.15 0.76
C LEU A 262 -3.34 -27.97 -0.28
N GLU A 263 -3.17 -28.97 -1.15
CA GLU A 263 -2.22 -28.88 -2.25
C GLU A 263 -2.79 -27.99 -3.37
N ASN A 264 -2.07 -26.93 -3.75
CA ASN A 264 -2.44 -26.06 -4.86
C ASN A 264 -2.64 -26.88 -6.15
N GLY A 265 -3.72 -26.57 -6.89
CA GLY A 265 -4.16 -27.27 -8.10
C GLY A 265 -5.07 -28.47 -7.84
N THR A 266 -5.39 -28.79 -6.58
CA THR A 266 -6.25 -29.94 -6.21
C THR A 266 -7.67 -29.56 -5.80
N PHE A 267 -7.98 -28.27 -5.73
CA PHE A 267 -9.29 -27.73 -5.36
C PHE A 267 -9.68 -26.62 -6.34
N GLU A 268 -10.96 -26.25 -6.32
CA GLU A 268 -11.47 -25.04 -6.98
C GLU A 268 -12.34 -24.30 -5.97
N ALA A 269 -12.09 -23.01 -5.78
CA ALA A 269 -12.80 -22.16 -4.84
C ALA A 269 -13.01 -20.76 -5.41
N THR A 270 -14.14 -20.16 -5.08
CA THR A 270 -14.37 -18.72 -5.22
C THR A 270 -13.92 -18.04 -3.93
N VAL A 271 -13.04 -17.06 -4.04
CA VAL A 271 -12.55 -16.23 -2.93
C VAL A 271 -13.23 -14.87 -3.02
N SER A 272 -13.72 -14.35 -1.90
CA SER A 272 -14.26 -13.00 -1.80
C SER A 272 -13.35 -12.13 -0.92
N LEU A 273 -12.84 -11.04 -1.49
CA LEU A 273 -12.03 -10.05 -0.78
C LEU A 273 -12.84 -8.76 -0.59
N PRO A 274 -12.88 -8.21 0.62
CA PRO A 274 -13.55 -6.93 0.85
C PRO A 274 -12.71 -5.76 0.35
N TYR A 275 -13.40 -4.69 -0.03
CA TYR A 275 -12.77 -3.41 -0.31
C TYR A 275 -13.52 -2.27 0.39
N ASP A 276 -12.82 -1.18 0.67
CA ASP A 276 -13.43 0.02 1.24
C ASP A 276 -13.92 0.96 0.12
N PRO A 277 -15.24 1.19 -0.02
CA PRO A 277 -15.78 2.12 -1.00
C PRO A 277 -15.35 3.57 -0.77
N GLU A 278 -15.08 3.99 0.48
CA GLU A 278 -14.61 5.35 0.77
C GLU A 278 -13.17 5.55 0.26
N LEU A 279 -12.30 4.55 0.40
CA LEU A 279 -10.96 4.52 -0.20
C LEU A 279 -11.03 4.65 -1.73
N VAL A 280 -11.83 3.80 -2.37
CA VAL A 280 -11.98 3.81 -3.85
C VAL A 280 -12.48 5.17 -4.33
N GLN A 281 -13.48 5.73 -3.66
CA GLN A 281 -13.98 7.07 -3.96
C GLN A 281 -12.93 8.16 -3.69
N GLY A 282 -12.19 8.07 -2.59
CA GLY A 282 -11.15 9.01 -2.18
C GLY A 282 -9.97 9.07 -3.15
N MET A 283 -9.65 7.96 -3.79
CA MET A 283 -8.68 7.88 -4.88
C MET A 283 -9.25 8.38 -6.22
N GLY A 284 -10.55 8.71 -6.29
CA GLY A 284 -11.22 9.18 -7.50
C GLY A 284 -11.52 8.06 -8.50
N LEU A 285 -11.58 6.82 -8.01
CA LEU A 285 -11.65 5.62 -8.81
C LEU A 285 -13.08 5.08 -8.93
N ASN A 286 -13.32 4.19 -9.90
CA ASN A 286 -14.62 3.57 -10.13
C ASN A 286 -14.62 2.11 -9.64
N GLU A 287 -15.49 1.81 -8.67
CA GLU A 287 -15.68 0.46 -8.12
C GLU A 287 -15.96 -0.60 -9.21
N GLN A 288 -16.66 -0.26 -10.30
CA GLN A 288 -16.95 -1.22 -11.38
C GLN A 288 -15.69 -1.70 -12.14
N GLN A 289 -14.55 -1.02 -11.96
CA GLN A 289 -13.29 -1.34 -12.64
C GLN A 289 -12.30 -2.09 -11.73
N LEU A 290 -12.70 -2.37 -10.49
CA LEU A 290 -11.91 -3.19 -9.57
C LEU A 290 -11.74 -4.60 -10.13
N SER A 291 -10.55 -5.14 -9.91
CA SER A 291 -10.18 -6.49 -10.27
C SER A 291 -9.33 -7.11 -9.18
N ALA A 292 -9.46 -8.41 -9.00
CA ALA A 292 -8.49 -9.16 -8.22
C ALA A 292 -7.15 -9.21 -8.96
N MET A 293 -6.06 -9.12 -8.21
CA MET A 293 -4.69 -9.14 -8.68
C MET A 293 -3.95 -10.28 -7.99
N TYR A 294 -3.19 -11.06 -8.74
CA TYR A 294 -2.35 -12.15 -8.24
C TYR A 294 -0.88 -11.76 -8.39
N TYR A 295 -0.09 -11.94 -7.32
CA TYR A 295 1.37 -11.77 -7.42
C TYR A 295 2.02 -13.07 -7.89
N ASN A 296 2.58 -13.06 -9.10
CA ASN A 296 3.31 -14.20 -9.65
C ASN A 296 4.78 -14.15 -9.22
N PRO A 297 5.24 -15.06 -8.33
CA PRO A 297 6.61 -15.05 -7.84
C PRO A 297 7.65 -15.47 -8.91
N GLU A 298 7.25 -16.19 -9.96
CA GLU A 298 8.17 -16.62 -11.02
C GLU A 298 8.58 -15.45 -11.93
N THR A 299 7.63 -14.55 -12.21
CA THR A 299 7.85 -13.37 -13.05
C THR A 299 8.07 -12.10 -12.23
N VAL A 300 7.88 -12.16 -10.91
CA VAL A 300 7.99 -11.03 -9.98
C VAL A 300 7.06 -9.90 -10.43
N SER A 301 5.81 -10.24 -10.77
CA SER A 301 4.84 -9.30 -11.34
C SER A 301 3.41 -9.54 -10.85
N TRP A 302 2.62 -8.47 -10.81
CA TRP A 302 1.19 -8.54 -10.54
C TRP A 302 0.40 -8.79 -11.82
N GLU A 303 -0.49 -9.79 -11.78
CA GLU A 303 -1.31 -10.24 -12.90
C GLU A 303 -2.79 -10.08 -12.58
N VAL A 304 -3.57 -9.61 -13.56
CA VAL A 304 -5.01 -9.45 -13.40
C VAL A 304 -5.69 -10.82 -13.39
N VAL A 305 -6.53 -11.06 -12.38
CA VAL A 305 -7.37 -12.24 -12.28
C VAL A 305 -8.80 -11.87 -12.71
N PRO A 306 -9.45 -12.65 -13.58
CA PRO A 306 -10.87 -12.45 -13.88
C PRO A 306 -11.71 -12.49 -12.60
N SER A 307 -12.43 -11.41 -12.33
CA SER A 307 -13.20 -11.24 -11.10
C SER A 307 -14.54 -10.53 -11.34
N GLU A 308 -15.45 -10.70 -10.39
CA GLU A 308 -16.75 -10.01 -10.31
C GLU A 308 -16.74 -9.02 -9.15
N VAL A 309 -17.31 -7.83 -9.35
CA VAL A 309 -17.48 -6.82 -8.30
C VAL A 309 -18.90 -6.87 -7.77
N ASP A 310 -19.05 -7.21 -6.49
CA ASP A 310 -20.31 -7.05 -5.75
C ASP A 310 -20.30 -5.71 -5.02
N ILE A 311 -20.88 -4.70 -5.66
CA ILE A 311 -20.95 -3.32 -5.14
C ILE A 311 -21.89 -3.21 -3.93
N GLU A 312 -22.89 -4.08 -3.81
CA GLU A 312 -23.85 -4.01 -2.70
C GLU A 312 -23.20 -4.45 -1.39
N ASN A 313 -22.33 -5.45 -1.47
CA ASN A 313 -21.61 -6.00 -0.31
C ASN A 313 -20.15 -5.51 -0.20
N HIS A 314 -19.68 -4.70 -1.16
CA HIS A 314 -18.30 -4.22 -1.27
C HIS A 314 -17.26 -5.34 -1.31
N LEU A 315 -17.48 -6.31 -2.20
CA LEU A 315 -16.61 -7.48 -2.38
C LEU A 315 -16.09 -7.61 -3.82
N ILE A 316 -14.89 -8.16 -3.96
CA ILE A 316 -14.34 -8.69 -5.20
C ILE A 316 -14.30 -10.20 -5.11
N LEU A 317 -14.94 -10.88 -6.06
CA LEU A 317 -15.02 -12.33 -6.14
C LEU A 317 -14.18 -12.84 -7.30
N PHE A 318 -13.37 -13.86 -7.08
CA PHE A 318 -12.60 -14.51 -8.14
C PHE A 318 -12.45 -16.00 -7.88
N ASP A 319 -12.37 -16.77 -8.96
CA ASP A 319 -12.14 -18.21 -8.89
C ASP A 319 -10.64 -18.51 -8.89
N THR A 320 -10.21 -19.45 -8.05
CA THR A 320 -8.84 -19.93 -7.99
C THR A 320 -8.78 -21.41 -7.60
N ASN A 321 -7.66 -22.04 -7.96
CA ASN A 321 -7.28 -23.38 -7.54
C ASN A 321 -5.98 -23.42 -6.74
N HIS A 322 -5.47 -22.25 -6.37
CA HIS A 322 -4.28 -22.11 -5.56
C HIS A 322 -4.47 -20.95 -4.58
N PHE A 323 -3.81 -21.02 -3.44
CA PHE A 323 -3.65 -19.89 -2.55
C PHE A 323 -2.22 -19.38 -2.57
N SER A 324 -2.10 -18.07 -2.42
CA SER A 324 -0.88 -17.28 -2.60
C SER A 324 -1.16 -15.84 -2.14
N ARG A 325 -0.41 -14.88 -2.69
CA ARG A 325 -0.62 -13.45 -2.48
C ARG A 325 -1.60 -12.85 -3.49
N TYR A 326 -2.64 -12.19 -2.98
CA TYR A 326 -3.66 -11.49 -3.76
C TYR A 326 -3.82 -10.04 -3.30
N ALA A 327 -4.28 -9.18 -4.19
CA ALA A 327 -4.61 -7.80 -3.90
C ALA A 327 -5.80 -7.36 -4.75
N ILE A 328 -6.25 -6.12 -4.53
CA ILE A 328 -7.25 -5.49 -5.37
C ILE A 328 -6.59 -4.33 -6.11
N GLY A 329 -6.79 -4.30 -7.42
CA GLY A 329 -6.33 -3.21 -8.27
C GLY A 329 -7.43 -2.77 -9.22
N ILE A 330 -7.23 -1.63 -9.85
CA ILE A 330 -8.12 -1.12 -10.88
C ILE A 330 -7.39 -1.22 -12.19
N VAL A 331 -7.97 -1.99 -13.09
CA VAL A 331 -7.50 -2.03 -14.46
C VAL A 331 -8.08 -0.80 -15.13
N GLU A 332 -7.27 0.24 -15.26
CA GLU A 332 -7.58 1.34 -16.15
C GLU A 332 -7.71 0.74 -17.56
N ILE A 333 -8.97 0.60 -17.99
CA ILE A 333 -9.25 0.37 -19.38
C ILE A 333 -8.76 1.63 -20.06
N ASP A 334 -7.73 1.47 -20.88
CA ASP A 334 -7.10 2.50 -21.70
C ASP A 334 -8.15 3.07 -22.68
N SER A 335 -9.08 3.86 -22.15
CA SER A 335 -10.02 4.66 -22.91
C SER A 335 -9.65 6.09 -22.60
N THR A 336 -8.55 6.56 -23.17
CA THR A 336 -8.49 7.99 -23.50
C THR A 336 -9.76 8.23 -24.33
N PRO A 337 -10.74 9.01 -23.82
CA PRO A 337 -12.01 9.15 -24.50
C PRO A 337 -11.73 9.67 -25.90
N THR A 338 -12.28 8.97 -26.88
CA THR A 338 -12.20 9.40 -28.28
C THR A 338 -12.70 10.83 -28.41
N ILE A 339 -12.27 11.55 -29.44
CA ILE A 339 -12.76 12.92 -29.68
C ILE A 339 -14.30 12.95 -29.76
N GLU A 340 -14.90 11.90 -30.31
CA GLU A 340 -16.35 11.71 -30.41
C GLU A 340 -16.98 11.62 -29.01
N GLU A 341 -16.41 10.82 -28.10
CA GLU A 341 -16.86 10.72 -26.71
C GLU A 341 -16.69 12.04 -25.94
N LEU A 342 -15.60 12.79 -26.16
CA LEU A 342 -15.41 14.11 -25.57
C LEU A 342 -16.46 15.14 -26.05
N PHE A 343 -16.90 15.06 -27.31
CA PHE A 343 -18.02 15.86 -27.80
C PHE A 343 -19.35 15.46 -27.14
N VAL A 344 -19.56 14.17 -26.88
CA VAL A 344 -20.74 13.68 -26.14
C VAL A 344 -20.72 14.18 -24.70
N GLU A 345 -19.59 14.05 -23.99
CA GLU A 345 -19.42 14.53 -22.60
C GLU A 345 -19.75 16.02 -22.48
N LEU A 346 -19.23 16.86 -23.40
CA LEU A 346 -19.53 18.29 -23.43
C LEU A 346 -21.02 18.60 -23.65
N ARG A 347 -21.73 17.79 -24.42
CA ARG A 347 -23.18 17.96 -24.61
C ARG A 347 -23.95 17.61 -23.35
N VAL A 348 -23.56 16.51 -22.70
CA VAL A 348 -24.16 16.06 -21.46
C VAL A 348 -23.99 17.14 -20.39
N SER A 349 -22.79 17.69 -20.20
CA SER A 349 -22.55 18.74 -19.21
C SER A 349 -23.36 20.02 -19.49
N ILE A 350 -23.60 20.37 -20.75
CA ILE A 350 -24.51 21.49 -21.12
C ILE A 350 -25.98 21.16 -20.79
N GLU A 351 -26.43 19.95 -21.10
CA GLU A 351 -27.82 19.54 -20.88
C GLU A 351 -28.15 19.36 -19.40
N THR A 352 -27.18 18.97 -18.57
CA THR A 352 -27.35 18.83 -17.11
C THR A 352 -27.16 20.13 -16.33
N ALA A 353 -26.49 21.14 -16.90
CA ALA A 353 -26.26 22.41 -16.23
C ALA A 353 -27.54 23.16 -15.81
N ASP A 354 -27.46 23.98 -14.77
CA ASP A 354 -28.57 24.84 -14.32
C ASP A 354 -28.74 26.08 -15.22
N LEU A 355 -29.15 25.84 -16.47
CA LEU A 355 -29.38 26.85 -17.49
C LEU A 355 -30.79 26.72 -18.06
N ARG A 356 -31.36 27.85 -18.46
CA ARG A 356 -32.63 27.86 -19.22
C ARG A 356 -32.47 27.06 -20.52
N ASP A 357 -33.47 26.26 -20.89
CA ASP A 357 -33.40 25.40 -22.09
C ASP A 357 -33.02 26.12 -23.38
N LYS A 358 -33.41 27.40 -23.50
CA LYS A 358 -33.05 28.21 -24.67
C LYS A 358 -31.54 28.44 -24.77
N VAL A 359 -30.86 28.56 -23.63
CA VAL A 359 -29.40 28.71 -23.52
C VAL A 359 -28.72 27.36 -23.75
N LYS A 360 -29.21 26.27 -23.14
CA LYS A 360 -28.73 24.90 -23.40
C LYS A 360 -28.74 24.57 -24.89
N ARG A 361 -29.89 24.74 -25.55
CA ARG A 361 -30.04 24.56 -27.01
C ARG A 361 -29.14 25.48 -27.83
N HIS A 362 -28.75 26.65 -27.33
CA HIS A 362 -27.81 27.52 -28.03
C HIS A 362 -26.39 26.95 -27.98
N LEU A 363 -25.95 26.56 -26.78
CA LEU A 363 -24.62 26.00 -26.55
C LEU A 363 -24.45 24.65 -27.27
N VAL A 364 -25.42 23.74 -27.17
CA VAL A 364 -25.39 22.46 -27.91
C VAL A 364 -25.25 22.66 -29.42
N ARG A 365 -25.99 23.62 -30.01
CA ARG A 365 -25.85 23.95 -31.45
C ARG A 365 -24.50 24.53 -31.82
N ARG A 366 -23.82 25.19 -30.87
CA ARG A 366 -22.44 25.65 -31.07
C ARG A 366 -21.50 24.45 -31.07
N VAL A 367 -21.65 23.52 -30.14
CA VAL A 367 -20.88 22.26 -30.08
C VAL A 367 -21.08 21.47 -31.38
N ASP A 368 -22.32 21.27 -31.85
CA ASP A 368 -22.64 20.64 -33.16
C ASP A 368 -21.92 21.29 -34.34
N ARG A 369 -21.71 22.60 -34.28
CA ARG A 369 -21.03 23.32 -35.36
C ARG A 369 -19.52 23.14 -35.28
N ILE A 370 -18.96 23.04 -34.08
CA ILE A 370 -17.54 22.80 -33.85
C ILE A 370 -17.19 21.37 -34.30
N GLU A 371 -17.98 20.38 -33.89
CA GLU A 371 -17.82 18.97 -34.27
C GLU A 371 -17.87 18.78 -35.79
N ARG A 372 -18.88 19.33 -36.49
CA ARG A 372 -18.94 19.28 -37.96
C ARG A 372 -17.75 19.93 -38.67
N ILE A 373 -17.15 20.97 -38.07
CA ILE A 373 -15.95 21.60 -38.64
C ILE A 373 -14.74 20.69 -38.44
N TYR A 374 -14.64 20.05 -37.28
CA TYR A 374 -13.62 19.05 -36.99
C TYR A 374 -13.70 17.86 -37.97
N GLU A 375 -14.89 17.30 -38.18
CA GLU A 375 -15.14 16.17 -39.10
C GLU A 375 -14.84 16.49 -40.58
N SER A 376 -14.82 17.76 -40.98
CA SER A 376 -14.68 18.19 -42.39
C SER A 376 -13.26 18.06 -42.98
N ASP A 377 -12.35 17.34 -42.30
CA ASP A 377 -10.98 16.95 -42.66
C ASP A 377 -10.22 17.92 -43.59
N ASN A 378 -9.90 19.11 -43.07
CA ASN A 378 -8.96 20.01 -43.73
C ASN A 378 -7.99 20.67 -42.73
N LYS A 379 -6.72 20.83 -43.11
CA LYS A 379 -5.67 21.45 -42.28
C LYS A 379 -5.99 22.88 -41.79
N ARG A 380 -6.97 23.57 -42.38
CA ARG A 380 -7.41 24.92 -41.94
C ARG A 380 -8.46 24.84 -40.83
N SER A 381 -9.13 23.70 -40.64
CA SER A 381 -10.17 23.50 -39.63
C SER A 381 -9.63 23.54 -38.21
N GLY A 382 -8.42 23.03 -37.93
CA GLY A 382 -7.87 22.99 -36.56
C GLY A 382 -7.82 24.35 -35.87
N LYS A 383 -7.22 25.36 -36.51
CA LYS A 383 -7.18 26.75 -35.98
C LYS A 383 -8.57 27.39 -35.85
N ILE A 384 -9.57 26.92 -36.61
CA ILE A 384 -10.94 27.41 -36.53
C ILE A 384 -11.67 26.75 -35.35
N VAL A 385 -11.46 25.45 -35.14
CA VAL A 385 -11.99 24.67 -34.02
C VAL A 385 -11.47 25.25 -32.70
N GLU A 386 -10.15 25.40 -32.56
CA GLU A 386 -9.49 25.99 -31.39
C GLU A 386 -10.08 27.37 -31.04
N ARG A 387 -10.18 28.29 -32.01
CA ARG A 387 -10.78 29.62 -31.80
C ARG A 387 -12.24 29.54 -31.36
N ARG A 388 -13.00 28.58 -31.88
CA ARG A 388 -14.42 28.42 -31.54
C ARG A 388 -14.61 27.82 -30.15
N LEU A 389 -13.73 26.91 -29.73
CA LEU A 389 -13.67 26.38 -28.36
C LEU A 389 -13.29 27.49 -27.37
N ASN A 390 -12.24 28.28 -27.66
CA ASN A 390 -11.87 29.43 -26.84
C ASN A 390 -13.01 30.46 -26.74
N SER A 391 -13.73 30.71 -27.84
CA SER A 391 -14.93 31.55 -27.80
C SER A 391 -16.09 30.94 -27.02
N LEU A 392 -16.18 29.60 -26.93
CA LEU A 392 -17.19 28.91 -26.13
C LEU A 392 -16.88 29.06 -24.64
N VAL A 393 -15.61 28.88 -24.23
CA VAL A 393 -15.16 29.14 -22.84
C VAL A 393 -15.51 30.56 -22.40
N GLN A 394 -15.24 31.58 -23.24
CA GLN A 394 -15.57 32.96 -22.89
C GLN A 394 -17.07 33.20 -22.76
N GLU A 395 -17.90 32.49 -23.53
CA GLU A 395 -19.36 32.57 -23.41
C GLU A 395 -19.84 31.88 -22.13
N VAL A 396 -19.31 30.70 -21.80
CA VAL A 396 -19.66 29.98 -20.55
C VAL A 396 -19.34 30.85 -19.33
N LYS A 397 -18.13 31.45 -19.27
CA LYS A 397 -17.75 32.39 -18.20
C LYS A 397 -18.66 33.61 -18.12
N LEU A 398 -19.09 34.15 -19.26
CA LEU A 398 -20.04 35.25 -19.29
C LEU A 398 -21.42 34.84 -18.77
N LEU A 399 -21.90 33.63 -19.10
CA LEU A 399 -23.17 33.09 -18.63
C LEU A 399 -23.15 32.82 -17.13
N GLU A 400 -22.07 32.22 -16.62
CA GLU A 400 -21.81 32.02 -15.19
C GLU A 400 -21.87 33.36 -14.45
N TRP A 401 -21.19 34.39 -14.95
CA TRP A 401 -21.23 35.73 -14.36
C TRP A 401 -22.63 36.39 -14.43
N LEU A 402 -23.31 36.29 -15.57
CA LEU A 402 -24.63 36.92 -15.79
C LEU A 402 -25.74 36.27 -14.96
N PHE A 403 -25.71 34.96 -14.81
CA PHE A 403 -26.77 34.17 -14.18
C PHE A 403 -26.45 33.73 -12.76
N ARG A 404 -25.20 33.93 -12.29
CA ARG A 404 -24.73 33.50 -10.97
C ARG A 404 -24.97 32.00 -10.73
N VAL A 405 -24.66 31.19 -11.74
CA VAL A 405 -24.77 29.72 -11.72
C VAL A 405 -23.39 29.12 -11.91
N ASN A 406 -23.10 28.00 -11.26
CA ASN A 406 -21.83 27.30 -11.43
C ASN A 406 -21.84 26.50 -12.75
N LEU A 407 -20.88 26.77 -13.64
CA LEU A 407 -20.71 26.07 -14.92
C LEU A 407 -19.35 25.38 -15.05
N SER A 408 -18.67 25.09 -13.94
CA SER A 408 -17.33 24.49 -13.91
C SER A 408 -17.24 23.18 -14.69
N GLU A 409 -18.29 22.35 -14.67
CA GLU A 409 -18.37 21.09 -15.41
C GLU A 409 -18.32 21.28 -16.93
N ILE A 410 -18.94 22.35 -17.44
CA ILE A 410 -18.88 22.69 -18.87
C ILE A 410 -17.45 23.16 -19.21
N ASP A 411 -16.85 24.01 -18.38
CA ASP A 411 -15.48 24.50 -18.60
C ASP A 411 -14.46 23.35 -18.54
N LEU A 412 -14.61 22.40 -17.61
CA LEU A 412 -13.80 21.17 -17.53
C LEU A 412 -13.95 20.31 -18.79
N SER A 413 -15.18 20.07 -19.23
CA SER A 413 -15.47 19.31 -20.47
C SER A 413 -14.84 19.97 -21.71
N ILE A 414 -14.87 21.31 -21.80
CA ILE A 414 -14.24 22.05 -22.92
C ILE A 414 -12.71 21.88 -22.87
N ASN A 415 -12.09 21.92 -21.68
CA ASN A 415 -10.65 21.76 -21.54
C ASN A 415 -10.19 20.35 -21.89
N LYS A 416 -10.91 19.31 -21.45
CA LYS A 416 -10.65 17.91 -21.87
C LYS A 416 -10.71 17.77 -23.39
N LEU A 417 -11.74 18.35 -24.03
CA LEU A 417 -11.86 18.35 -25.49
C LEU A 417 -10.72 19.11 -26.19
N LYS A 418 -10.28 20.26 -25.65
CA LYS A 418 -9.11 20.99 -26.18
C LYS A 418 -7.84 20.14 -26.11
N GLN A 419 -7.60 19.49 -24.97
CA GLN A 419 -6.46 18.63 -24.74
C GLN A 419 -6.47 17.43 -25.69
N GLY A 420 -7.61 16.74 -25.84
CA GLY A 420 -7.77 15.63 -26.78
C GLY A 420 -7.48 16.05 -28.23
N LEU A 421 -7.86 17.28 -28.60
CA LEU A 421 -7.59 17.84 -29.92
C LEU A 421 -6.17 18.40 -30.10
N GLY A 422 -5.32 18.35 -29.06
CA GLY A 422 -3.95 18.85 -29.09
C GLY A 422 -3.84 20.38 -29.09
N TYR A 423 -4.78 21.09 -28.44
CA TYR A 423 -4.74 22.53 -28.26
C TYR A 423 -4.38 22.91 -26.82
N ASP A 424 -3.43 23.84 -26.66
CA ASP A 424 -3.08 24.44 -25.36
C ASP A 424 -4.15 25.44 -24.87
#